data_AF-A0A8F7UG90-F1
#
_entry.id   AF-A0A8F7UG90-F1
#
_cell.length_a   1.000
_cell.length_b   1.000
_cell.length_c   1.000
_cell.angle_alpha   90.00
_cell.angle_beta   90.00
_cell.angle_gamma   90.00
#
_symmetry.space_group_name_H-M   'P 1'
#
loop_
_entity.id
_entity.type
_entity.pdbx_description
1 polymer ?
#
loop_
_entity_poly.entity_id
_entity_poly.type
_entity_poly.pdbx_seq_one_letter_code
_entity_poly.pdbx_strand_id
1 'polypeptide(L)'
;MFNFKEKIECYTEMEFIEFLREFRKATRKDQSLKGKKLEIYIDDLVDHFIKITEHPAQGDLIFYPESVEAREPENILQIVKEWRRSQRLPLFKDSK
;
A
#
# COMPACT_ATOMS: atom_id res chain seq x y z
N MET A 1 5.97 -0.05 14.65
CA MET A 1 6.25 0.41 13.26
C MET A 1 6.14 -0.80 12.35
N PHE A 2 5.62 -0.60 11.13
CA PHE A 2 5.46 -1.67 10.15
C PHE A 2 6.81 -2.25 9.70
N ASN A 3 6.85 -3.52 9.34
CA ASN A 3 8.05 -4.18 8.82
C ASN A 3 8.06 -4.11 7.29
N PHE A 4 8.85 -3.22 6.72
CA PHE A 4 8.95 -3.01 5.28
C PHE A 4 9.77 -4.11 4.59
N LYS A 5 9.30 -4.56 3.42
CA LYS A 5 10.06 -5.43 2.52
C LYS A 5 10.47 -4.66 1.29
N GLU A 6 11.70 -4.87 0.83
CA GLU A 6 12.34 -3.99 -0.17
C GLU A 6 11.63 -3.93 -1.54
N LYS A 7 10.92 -4.99 -1.90
CA LYS A 7 10.26 -5.14 -3.21
C LYS A 7 8.88 -5.77 -3.07
N ILE A 8 8.01 -5.50 -4.04
CA ILE A 8 6.66 -6.07 -4.07
C ILE A 8 6.65 -7.60 -4.18
N GLU A 9 7.62 -8.20 -4.89
CA GLU A 9 7.79 -9.65 -5.03
C GLU A 9 8.17 -10.36 -3.72
N CYS A 10 8.51 -9.61 -2.67
CA CYS A 10 8.75 -10.15 -1.34
C CYS A 10 7.48 -10.20 -0.48
N TYR A 11 6.42 -9.49 -0.87
CA TYR A 11 5.12 -9.50 -0.19
C TYR A 11 4.22 -10.61 -0.74
N THR A 12 3.49 -11.28 0.13
CA THR A 12 2.23 -11.94 -0.27
C THR A 12 1.13 -10.90 -0.43
N GLU A 13 0.05 -11.25 -1.14
CA GLU A 13 -1.12 -10.37 -1.25
C GLU A 13 -1.65 -9.96 0.13
N MET A 14 -1.71 -10.90 1.08
CA MET A 14 -2.17 -10.63 2.45
C MET A 14 -1.23 -9.67 3.22
N GLU A 15 0.08 -9.83 3.09
CA GLU A 15 1.03 -8.92 3.74
C GLU A 15 0.95 -7.50 3.17
N PHE A 16 0.66 -7.37 1.87
CA PHE A 16 0.44 -6.06 1.25
C PHE A 16 -0.89 -5.43 1.69
N ILE A 17 -1.95 -6.22 1.89
CA ILE A 17 -3.20 -5.74 2.50
C ILE A 17 -2.95 -5.24 3.93
N GLU A 18 -2.18 -5.99 4.73
CA GLU A 18 -1.80 -5.56 6.08
C GLU A 18 -0.98 -4.26 6.09
N PHE A 19 -0.13 -4.07 5.08
CA PHE A 19 0.55 -2.79 4.84
C PHE A 19 -0.45 -1.67 4.54
N LEU A 20 -1.38 -1.88 3.61
CA LEU A 20 -2.40 -0.88 3.23
C LEU A 20 -3.32 -0.50 4.40
N ARG A 21 -3.56 -1.44 5.32
CA ARG A 21 -4.33 -1.18 6.56
C ARG A 21 -3.66 -0.18 7.49
N GLU A 22 -2.35 0.01 7.43
CA GLU A 22 -1.64 0.97 8.29
C GLU A 22 -1.97 2.44 7.96
N PHE A 23 -2.39 2.75 6.73
CA PHE A 23 -2.80 4.10 6.33
C PHE A 23 -4.08 4.58 7.04
N ARG A 24 -4.93 3.65 7.44
CA ARG A 24 -6.25 3.95 8.00
C ARG A 24 -6.19 3.92 9.52
N LYS A 25 -6.69 4.98 10.18
CA LYS A 25 -6.77 5.02 11.64
C LYS A 25 -7.52 3.82 12.23
N ALA A 26 -8.58 3.36 11.57
CA ALA A 26 -9.41 2.25 12.07
C ALA A 26 -8.67 0.90 12.13
N THR A 27 -7.65 0.69 11.29
CA THR A 27 -6.97 -0.61 11.14
C THR A 27 -5.48 -0.56 11.46
N ARG A 28 -4.88 0.62 11.58
CA ARG A 28 -3.47 0.79 11.96
C ARG A 28 -3.16 0.11 13.29
N LYS A 29 -2.05 -0.63 13.38
CA LYS A 29 -1.68 -1.34 14.62
C LYS A 29 -1.38 -0.39 15.78
N ASP A 30 -0.66 0.69 15.52
CA ASP A 30 -0.36 1.70 16.54
C ASP A 30 -1.41 2.82 16.57
N GLN A 31 -2.37 2.68 17.48
CA GLN A 31 -3.43 3.65 17.75
C GLN A 31 -2.95 4.89 18.53
N SER A 32 -1.74 4.85 19.10
CA SER A 32 -1.19 5.95 19.91
C SER A 32 -0.56 7.07 19.07
N LEU A 33 -0.22 6.78 17.80
CA LEU A 33 0.38 7.74 16.87
C LEU A 33 -0.55 8.93 16.61
N LYS A 34 -0.01 10.14 16.84
CA LYS A 34 -0.71 11.42 16.67
C LYS A 34 0.28 12.56 16.38
N GLY A 35 -0.23 13.65 15.81
CA GLY A 35 0.55 14.84 15.44
C GLY A 35 1.75 14.48 14.56
N LYS A 36 2.89 15.14 14.81
CA LYS A 36 4.11 14.96 14.00
C LYS A 36 4.60 13.51 13.89
N LYS A 37 4.41 12.68 14.91
CA LYS A 37 4.78 11.25 14.84
C LYS A 37 3.91 10.47 13.86
N LEU A 38 2.64 10.82 13.78
CA LEU A 38 1.72 10.22 12.81
C LEU A 38 2.05 10.69 11.40
N GLU A 39 2.31 11.99 11.22
CA GLU A 39 2.71 12.55 9.92
C GLU A 39 3.92 11.84 9.34
N ILE A 40 5.03 11.77 10.10
CA ILE A 40 6.26 11.06 9.69
C ILE A 40 5.96 9.59 9.35
N TYR A 41 5.14 8.91 10.15
CA TYR A 41 4.81 7.52 9.88
C TYR A 41 4.00 7.34 8.59
N ILE A 42 3.05 8.25 8.31
CA ILE A 42 2.28 8.21 7.07
C ILE A 42 3.19 8.52 5.88
N ASP A 43 4.10 9.49 6.00
CA ASP A 43 5.08 9.80 4.95
C ASP A 43 5.96 8.57 4.64
N ASP A 44 6.49 7.88 5.66
CA ASP A 44 7.28 6.65 5.48
C ASP A 44 6.47 5.55 4.75
N LEU A 45 5.17 5.41 5.07
CA LEU A 45 4.30 4.45 4.39
C LEU A 45 4.08 4.83 2.92
N VAL A 46 3.87 6.13 2.62
CA VAL A 46 3.66 6.64 1.26
C VAL A 46 4.91 6.43 0.40
N ASP A 47 6.08 6.85 0.90
CA ASP A 47 7.35 6.71 0.21
C ASP A 47 7.63 5.23 -0.11
N HIS A 48 7.35 4.35 0.84
CA HIS A 48 7.46 2.92 0.63
C HIS A 48 6.48 2.41 -0.42
N PHE A 49 5.20 2.79 -0.36
CA PHE A 49 4.18 2.40 -1.33
C PHE A 49 4.58 2.81 -2.75
N ILE A 50 5.00 4.06 -2.94
CA ILE A 50 5.42 4.58 -4.24
C ILE A 50 6.60 3.77 -4.77
N LYS A 51 7.60 3.54 -3.91
CA LYS A 51 8.81 2.79 -4.27
C LYS A 51 8.51 1.36 -4.73
N ILE A 52 7.69 0.60 -4.00
CA ILE A 52 7.48 -0.83 -4.30
C ILE A 52 6.41 -1.08 -5.36
N THR A 53 5.42 -0.19 -5.49
CA THR A 53 4.36 -0.36 -6.49
C THR A 53 4.75 0.17 -7.86
N GLU A 54 5.57 1.22 -7.90
CA GLU A 54 6.01 1.93 -9.12
C GLU A 54 4.82 2.50 -9.93
N HIS A 55 3.62 2.52 -9.34
CA HIS A 55 2.41 2.91 -10.04
C HIS A 55 2.42 4.42 -10.35
N PRO A 56 2.04 4.85 -11.57
CA PRO A 56 2.12 6.25 -11.97
C PRO A 56 1.24 7.18 -11.14
N ALA A 57 0.12 6.67 -10.62
CA ALA A 57 -0.74 7.43 -9.70
C ALA A 57 -0.17 7.56 -8.27
N GLN A 58 0.96 6.92 -7.95
CA GLN A 58 1.66 7.10 -6.67
C GLN A 58 0.71 6.96 -5.46
N GLY A 59 0.82 7.86 -4.46
CA GLY A 59 -0.05 7.89 -3.29
C GLY A 59 -1.51 8.23 -3.59
N ASP A 60 -1.86 8.70 -4.80
CA ASP A 60 -3.24 9.05 -5.14
C ASP A 60 -4.17 7.84 -5.10
N LEU A 61 -3.65 6.63 -5.36
CA LEU A 61 -4.40 5.39 -5.19
C LEU A 61 -4.95 5.21 -3.75
N ILE A 62 -4.31 5.84 -2.76
CA ILE A 62 -4.70 5.74 -1.35
C ILE A 62 -5.54 6.94 -0.93
N PHE A 63 -5.09 8.15 -1.26
CA PHE A 63 -5.70 9.39 -0.74
C PHE A 63 -6.84 9.91 -1.61
N TYR A 64 -6.73 9.72 -2.93
CA TYR A 64 -7.66 10.24 -3.93
C TYR A 64 -8.19 9.12 -4.85
N PRO A 65 -8.84 8.09 -4.29
CA PRO A 65 -9.38 6.99 -5.09
C PRO A 65 -10.55 7.48 -5.94
N GLU A 66 -10.76 6.83 -7.10
CA GLU A 66 -11.85 7.16 -8.03
C GLU A 66 -13.25 7.00 -7.42
N SER A 67 -13.38 6.10 -6.43
CA SER A 67 -14.62 5.89 -5.69
C SER A 67 -14.36 5.51 -4.23
N VAL A 68 -15.42 5.47 -3.42
CA VAL A 68 -15.34 5.04 -2.02
C VAL A 68 -14.89 3.58 -1.93
N GLU A 69 -15.39 2.73 -2.82
CA GLU A 69 -15.05 1.31 -2.90
C GLU A 69 -13.60 1.11 -3.33
N ALA A 70 -13.11 1.91 -4.29
CA ALA A 70 -11.71 1.85 -4.74
C ALA A 70 -10.71 2.14 -3.62
N ARG A 71 -11.15 2.77 -2.51
CA ARG A 71 -10.32 3.00 -1.33
C ARG A 71 -9.98 1.72 -0.57
N GLU A 72 -10.76 0.65 -0.71
CA GLU A 72 -10.57 -0.58 0.07
C GLU A 72 -9.22 -1.24 -0.22
N PRO A 73 -8.49 -1.73 0.80
CA PRO A 73 -7.16 -2.33 0.62
C PRO A 73 -7.13 -3.42 -0.46
N GLU A 74 -8.16 -4.25 -0.50
CA GLU A 74 -8.33 -5.33 -1.46
C GLU A 74 -8.46 -4.79 -2.89
N ASN A 75 -9.13 -3.66 -3.09
CA ASN A 75 -9.30 -3.03 -4.40
C ASN A 75 -8.02 -2.30 -4.84
N ILE A 76 -7.34 -1.59 -3.94
CA ILE A 76 -6.02 -1.00 -4.22
C ILE A 76 -5.02 -2.10 -4.63
N LEU A 77 -5.03 -3.24 -3.93
CA LEU A 77 -4.21 -4.38 -4.31
C LEU A 77 -4.52 -4.86 -5.73
N GLN A 78 -5.80 -5.01 -6.10
CA GLN A 78 -6.16 -5.42 -7.47
C GLN A 78 -5.67 -4.41 -8.51
N ILE A 79 -5.87 -3.10 -8.28
CA ILE A 79 -5.40 -2.04 -9.19
C ILE A 79 -3.89 -2.14 -9.41
N VAL A 80 -3.11 -2.23 -8.33
CA VAL A 80 -1.65 -2.38 -8.40
C VAL A 80 -1.27 -3.67 -9.15
N LYS A 81 -1.93 -4.79 -8.84
CA LYS A 81 -1.65 -6.09 -9.45
C LYS A 81 -1.93 -6.10 -10.96
N GLU A 82 -3.07 -5.58 -11.37
CA GLU A 82 -3.49 -5.49 -12.77
C GLU A 82 -2.58 -4.57 -13.57
N TRP A 83 -2.28 -3.39 -13.03
CA TRP A 83 -1.35 -2.46 -13.67
C TRP A 83 0.03 -3.10 -13.84
N ARG A 84 0.63 -3.67 -12.79
CA ARG A 84 1.96 -4.30 -12.89
C ARG A 84 1.97 -5.47 -13.87
N ARG A 85 0.91 -6.27 -13.92
CA ARG A 85 0.74 -7.34 -14.91
C ARG A 85 0.71 -6.78 -16.33
N SER A 86 0.01 -5.67 -16.57
CA SER A 86 -0.02 -5.00 -17.89
C SER A 86 1.36 -4.50 -18.33
N GLN A 87 2.21 -4.11 -17.37
CA GLN A 87 3.58 -3.66 -17.60
C GLN A 87 4.61 -4.82 -17.65
N ARG A 88 4.18 -6.08 -17.46
CA ARG A 88 5.05 -7.27 -17.36
C ARG A 88 6.08 -7.18 -16.22
N LEU A 89 5.72 -6.50 -15.14
CA LEU A 89 6.55 -6.40 -13.94
C LEU A 89 6.30 -7.57 -13.00
N PRO A 90 7.27 -7.92 -12.12
CA PRO A 90 7.05 -8.90 -11.06
C PRO A 90 5.83 -8.57 -10.19
N LEU A 91 5.08 -9.62 -9.83
CA LEU A 91 3.90 -9.55 -8.97
C LEU A 91 4.25 -10.00 -7.53
N PHE A 92 3.23 -10.10 -6.67
CA PHE A 92 3.37 -10.60 -5.31
C PHE A 92 3.87 -12.05 -5.28
N LYS A 93 4.50 -12.41 -4.17
CA LYS A 93 5.13 -13.72 -3.91
C LYS A 93 4.21 -14.92 -4.18
N ASP A 94 2.91 -14.76 -3.94
CA ASP A 94 1.87 -15.78 -4.08
C ASP A 94 0.92 -15.52 -5.26
N SER A 95 1.13 -14.44 -6.02
CA SER A 95 0.44 -14.21 -7.30
C SER A 95 1.17 -14.98 -8.41
N LYS A 96 0.62 -16.11 -8.83
CA LYS A 96 1.03 -16.79 -10.07
C LYS A 96 0.42 -16.13 -11.29
#